data_AF-A0A8G2M8D7-F1
#
_entry.id   AF-A0A8G2M8D7-F1
#
_cell.length_a   1.000
_cell.length_b   1.000
_cell.length_c   1.000
_cell.angle_alpha   90.00
_cell.angle_beta   90.00
_cell.angle_gamma   90.00
#
_symmetry.space_group_name_H-M   'P 1'
#
loop_
_entity.id
_entity.type
_entity.pdbx_description
1 polymer ?
#
loop_
_entity_poly.entity_id
_entity_poly.type
_entity_poly.pdbx_seq_one_letter_code
_entity_poly.pdbx_strand_id
1 'polypeptide(L)'
;MKKEILKKQWVIWTILVTSFFSIGTPGIAIIPFSLSIYALSKLILVNKFVEPDLVTLQNLKEKNKSINIENQKIKREIQELKNLKNDLISSIEEGTKELEHITSYLNDELFKYDIKLTYPFDLVEVDSSQINTYIKKLQMKEKELLNLEEVKIFNVSTENKRHQNAQAKQIIRLFNAETSQLINKVNSKNIESMQNKIFKSYEGINKIFETDNVRIPETLLDIKLEMLDLMHKYQVKIEDEKIIRREERARLKEIEQAEKEMEKKLKELDKDIRHHNNEIKKLTMYLNNTDLQVEKELYIEKIRELDQSLKDLNSERENVEDRKDNAQSGFVYIISNIGSFGENVYKIGVTRRLEPMDRINELSSASVPFEFDVHALIFSENAFELESKLHEYFKKYKVNKVNGRKEFFKVNINEIKDKVLSEHNSTVQFIDEPKAIQYRETLRLTSL
;
A
#
# COMPACT_ATOMS: atom_id res chain seq x y z
N MET A 1 60.47 -81.59 -14.09
CA MET A 1 59.94 -82.72 -14.89
C MET A 1 60.90 -83.27 -15.95
N LYS A 2 61.09 -82.70 -17.16
CA LYS A 2 61.91 -83.34 -18.22
C LYS A 2 63.37 -83.67 -17.81
N LYS A 3 64.04 -82.77 -17.07
CA LYS A 3 65.42 -82.97 -16.56
C LYS A 3 65.54 -84.06 -15.49
N GLU A 4 64.48 -84.30 -14.72
CA GLU A 4 64.48 -85.30 -13.64
C GLU A 4 64.15 -86.69 -14.14
N ILE A 5 63.26 -86.80 -15.13
CA ILE A 5 62.95 -88.06 -15.82
C ILE A 5 64.21 -88.62 -16.50
N LEU A 6 64.99 -87.76 -17.16
CA LEU A 6 66.28 -88.12 -17.77
C LEU A 6 67.31 -88.61 -16.73
N LYS A 7 67.38 -87.96 -15.56
CA LYS A 7 68.26 -88.40 -14.45
C LYS A 7 67.84 -89.77 -13.91
N LYS A 8 66.54 -90.04 -13.78
CA LYS A 8 66.01 -91.32 -13.26
C LYS A 8 66.33 -92.48 -14.22
N GLN A 9 66.21 -92.28 -15.52
CA GLN A 9 66.60 -93.28 -16.53
C GLN A 9 68.11 -93.57 -16.52
N TRP A 10 68.95 -92.53 -16.39
CA TRP A 10 70.41 -92.70 -16.29
C TRP A 10 70.85 -93.52 -15.08
N VAL A 11 70.22 -93.30 -13.92
CA VAL A 11 70.50 -94.04 -12.67
C VAL A 11 70.08 -95.52 -12.79
N ILE A 12 68.94 -95.81 -13.44
CA ILE A 12 68.49 -97.19 -13.67
C ILE A 12 69.43 -97.92 -14.63
N TRP A 13 69.86 -97.27 -15.71
CA TRP A 13 70.83 -97.83 -16.65
C TRP A 13 72.19 -98.12 -16.00
N THR A 14 72.68 -97.24 -15.12
CA THR A 14 73.94 -97.46 -14.41
C THR A 14 73.87 -98.61 -13.40
N ILE A 15 72.71 -98.86 -12.77
CA ILE A 15 72.51 -100.02 -11.90
C ILE A 15 72.46 -101.32 -12.71
N LEU A 16 71.78 -101.32 -13.86
CA LEU A 16 71.71 -102.49 -14.75
C LEU A 16 73.08 -102.88 -15.32
N VAL A 17 73.84 -101.90 -15.80
CA VAL A 17 75.17 -102.14 -16.38
C VAL A 17 76.16 -102.61 -15.32
N THR A 18 76.16 -102.02 -14.12
CA THR A 18 77.09 -102.43 -13.04
C THR A 18 76.75 -103.80 -12.44
N SER A 19 75.47 -104.17 -12.36
CA SER A 19 75.05 -105.52 -11.93
C SER A 19 75.43 -106.59 -12.95
N PHE A 20 75.41 -106.28 -14.25
CA PHE A 20 75.83 -107.21 -15.29
C PHE A 20 77.34 -107.50 -15.22
N PHE A 21 78.16 -106.48 -14.94
CA PHE A 21 79.62 -106.63 -14.82
C PHE A 21 80.06 -107.35 -13.53
N SER A 22 79.26 -107.35 -12.46
CA SER A 22 79.63 -108.05 -11.22
C SER A 22 79.45 -109.57 -11.28
N ILE A 23 78.71 -110.10 -12.26
CA ILE A 23 78.45 -111.55 -12.42
C ILE A 23 79.58 -112.26 -13.20
N GLY A 24 80.39 -111.52 -13.98
CA GLY A 24 81.39 -112.10 -14.89
C GLY A 24 82.80 -112.33 -14.31
N THR A 25 83.21 -111.66 -13.22
CA THR A 25 84.58 -111.75 -12.68
C THR A 25 84.61 -111.53 -11.15
N PRO A 26 84.77 -112.58 -10.32
CA PRO A 26 84.65 -112.48 -8.86
C PRO A 26 85.71 -111.60 -8.17
N GLY A 27 86.85 -111.30 -8.82
CA GLY A 27 87.98 -110.61 -8.20
C GLY A 27 87.98 -109.07 -8.26
N ILE A 28 87.10 -108.44 -9.07
CA ILE A 28 87.13 -106.98 -9.35
C ILE A 28 85.79 -106.29 -8.97
N ALA A 29 84.84 -107.02 -8.40
CA ALA A 29 83.44 -106.60 -8.24
C ALA A 29 83.13 -105.56 -7.13
N ILE A 30 84.11 -105.06 -6.38
CA ILE A 30 83.88 -104.14 -5.24
C ILE A 30 83.49 -102.72 -5.70
N ILE A 31 84.10 -102.23 -6.78
CA ILE A 31 83.85 -100.88 -7.31
C ILE A 31 82.47 -100.76 -7.96
N PRO A 32 82.02 -101.71 -8.82
CA PRO A 32 80.67 -101.68 -9.38
C PRO A 32 79.57 -101.79 -8.31
N PHE A 33 79.78 -102.63 -7.29
CA PHE A 33 78.79 -102.85 -6.23
C PHE A 33 78.58 -101.62 -5.34
N SER A 34 79.67 -100.94 -4.96
CA SER A 34 79.62 -99.69 -4.19
C SER A 34 78.97 -98.55 -4.99
N LEU A 35 79.21 -98.47 -6.30
CA LEU A 35 78.51 -97.52 -7.18
C LEU A 35 77.00 -97.80 -7.24
N SER A 36 76.59 -99.07 -7.26
CA SER A 36 75.17 -99.44 -7.28
C SER A 36 74.46 -99.06 -5.97
N ILE A 37 75.11 -99.24 -4.82
CA ILE A 37 74.60 -98.84 -3.51
C ILE A 37 74.47 -97.31 -3.41
N TYR A 38 75.47 -96.57 -3.92
CA TYR A 38 75.41 -95.12 -4.00
C TYR A 38 74.29 -94.62 -4.92
N ALA A 39 74.09 -95.27 -6.06
CA ALA A 39 73.00 -94.97 -6.98
C ALA A 39 71.63 -95.25 -6.34
N LEU A 40 71.48 -96.36 -5.61
CA LEU A 40 70.27 -96.74 -4.91
C LEU A 40 69.93 -95.77 -3.77
N SER A 41 70.92 -95.37 -2.97
CA SER A 41 70.73 -94.40 -1.87
C SER A 41 70.33 -93.02 -2.41
N LYS A 42 70.91 -92.58 -3.52
CA LYS A 42 70.54 -91.34 -4.19
C LYS A 42 69.13 -91.40 -4.78
N LEU A 43 68.70 -92.56 -5.29
CA LEU A 43 67.34 -92.76 -5.80
C LEU A 43 66.30 -92.74 -4.68
N ILE A 44 66.60 -93.34 -3.53
CA ILE A 44 65.76 -93.28 -2.32
C ILE A 44 65.65 -91.84 -1.80
N LEU A 45 66.76 -91.10 -1.73
CA LEU A 45 66.77 -89.69 -1.34
C LEU A 45 65.94 -88.82 -2.29
N VAL A 46 66.10 -88.99 -3.61
CA VAL A 46 65.30 -88.26 -4.60
C VAL A 46 63.82 -88.61 -4.49
N ASN A 47 63.44 -89.87 -4.29
CA ASN A 47 62.03 -90.23 -4.07
C ASN A 47 61.48 -89.61 -2.79
N LYS A 48 62.26 -89.49 -1.71
CA LYS A 48 61.84 -88.88 -0.43
C LYS A 48 61.64 -87.36 -0.53
N PHE A 49 62.32 -86.69 -1.46
CA PHE A 49 62.11 -85.26 -1.77
C PHE A 49 61.04 -85.01 -2.87
N VAL A 50 60.59 -86.07 -3.56
CA VAL A 50 59.64 -86.00 -4.70
C VAL A 50 58.32 -86.70 -4.37
N GLU A 51 58.00 -86.90 -3.09
CA GLU A 51 56.59 -86.87 -2.65
C GLU A 51 56.22 -85.40 -2.46
N PRO A 52 55.75 -84.67 -3.49
CA PRO A 52 55.07 -83.43 -3.23
C PRO A 52 53.86 -83.80 -2.39
N ASP A 53 53.77 -83.19 -1.23
CA ASP A 53 52.70 -83.29 -0.26
C ASP A 53 51.32 -83.16 -0.96
N LEU A 54 50.81 -84.31 -1.43
CA LEU A 54 49.66 -84.40 -2.34
C LEU A 54 48.40 -83.86 -1.65
N VAL A 55 48.38 -84.03 -0.32
CA VAL A 55 47.33 -83.55 0.58
C VAL A 55 47.31 -82.02 0.62
N THR A 56 48.46 -81.34 0.70
CA THR A 56 48.47 -79.86 0.68
C THR A 56 48.11 -79.30 -0.70
N LEU A 57 48.51 -79.95 -1.80
CA LEU A 57 48.10 -79.53 -3.15
C LEU A 57 46.58 -79.67 -3.35
N GLN A 58 45.98 -80.74 -2.83
CA GLN A 58 44.55 -80.99 -2.93
C GLN A 58 43.75 -80.01 -2.06
N ASN A 59 44.20 -79.74 -0.84
CA ASN A 59 43.61 -78.72 0.04
C ASN A 59 43.69 -77.31 -0.58
N LEU A 60 44.81 -76.96 -1.23
CA LEU A 60 44.95 -75.68 -1.95
C LEU A 60 44.03 -75.59 -3.17
N LYS A 61 43.79 -76.69 -3.88
CA LYS A 61 42.82 -76.73 -4.99
C LYS A 61 41.38 -76.54 -4.50
N GLU A 62 41.01 -77.19 -3.41
CA GLU A 62 39.67 -77.01 -2.82
C GLU A 62 39.46 -75.59 -2.30
N LYS A 63 40.46 -75.02 -1.61
CA LYS A 63 40.40 -73.63 -1.14
C LYS A 63 40.34 -72.62 -2.30
N ASN A 64 41.06 -72.85 -3.39
CA ASN A 64 40.94 -72.02 -4.60
C ASN A 64 39.56 -72.14 -5.26
N LYS A 65 38.94 -73.33 -5.20
CA LYS A 65 37.59 -73.55 -5.72
C LYS A 65 36.55 -72.80 -4.87
N SER A 66 36.67 -72.83 -3.55
CA SER A 66 35.78 -72.08 -2.65
C SER A 66 35.94 -70.57 -2.82
N ILE A 67 37.17 -70.06 -2.89
CA ILE A 67 37.47 -68.64 -3.15
C ILE A 67 36.89 -68.18 -4.49
N ASN A 68 36.95 -69.02 -5.54
CA ASN A 68 36.36 -68.68 -6.83
C ASN A 68 34.83 -68.58 -6.77
N ILE A 69 34.17 -69.45 -6.01
CA ILE A 69 32.70 -69.39 -5.83
C ILE A 69 32.33 -68.11 -5.07
N GLU A 70 33.07 -67.77 -4.02
CA GLU A 70 32.86 -66.55 -3.23
C GLU A 70 33.10 -65.28 -4.06
N ASN A 71 34.18 -65.24 -4.85
CA ASN A 71 34.45 -64.14 -5.79
C ASN A 71 33.36 -63.99 -6.85
N GLN A 72 32.76 -65.08 -7.32
CA GLN A 72 31.62 -65.01 -8.23
C GLN A 72 30.38 -64.45 -7.54
N LYS A 73 30.14 -64.79 -6.27
CA LYS A 73 29.04 -64.24 -5.48
C LYS A 73 29.20 -62.73 -5.24
N ILE A 74 30.39 -62.30 -4.79
CA ILE A 74 30.70 -60.89 -4.58
C ILE A 74 30.56 -60.09 -5.87
N LYS A 75 30.99 -60.65 -7.02
CA LYS A 75 30.79 -59.99 -8.33
C LYS A 75 29.32 -59.77 -8.68
N ARG A 76 28.44 -60.72 -8.33
CA ARG A 76 26.99 -60.58 -8.55
C ARG A 76 26.42 -59.48 -7.64
N GLU A 77 26.75 -59.50 -6.35
CA GLU A 77 26.31 -58.48 -5.39
C GLU A 77 26.77 -57.07 -5.79
N ILE A 78 28.02 -56.91 -6.26
CA ILE A 78 28.51 -55.62 -6.79
C ILE A 78 27.71 -55.18 -8.02
N GLN A 79 27.32 -56.10 -8.88
CA GLN A 79 26.54 -55.78 -10.07
C GLN A 79 25.10 -55.36 -9.69
N GLU A 80 24.49 -56.04 -8.73
CA GLU A 80 23.18 -55.68 -8.20
C GLU A 80 23.19 -54.29 -7.54
N LEU A 81 24.21 -54.00 -6.71
CA LEU A 81 24.38 -52.68 -6.09
C LEU A 81 24.61 -51.57 -7.12
N LYS A 82 25.31 -51.87 -8.22
CA LYS A 82 25.49 -50.91 -9.33
C LYS A 82 24.17 -50.62 -10.04
N ASN A 83 23.36 -51.65 -10.29
CA ASN A 83 22.06 -51.46 -10.92
C ASN A 83 21.15 -50.64 -10.01
N LEU A 84 21.06 -50.99 -8.72
CA LEU A 84 20.26 -50.24 -7.74
C LEU A 84 20.71 -48.78 -7.60
N LYS A 85 22.02 -48.52 -7.63
CA LYS A 85 22.56 -47.16 -7.63
C LYS A 85 22.10 -46.38 -8.86
N ASN A 86 22.14 -47.00 -10.05
CA ASN A 86 21.72 -46.35 -11.28
C ASN A 86 20.22 -46.05 -11.29
N ASP A 87 19.40 -47.00 -10.79
CA ASP A 87 17.96 -46.80 -10.64
C ASP A 87 17.67 -45.63 -9.68
N LEU A 88 18.38 -45.56 -8.55
CA LEU A 88 18.23 -44.46 -7.60
C LEU A 88 18.62 -43.10 -8.19
N ILE A 89 19.70 -43.05 -8.99
CA ILE A 89 20.12 -41.83 -9.70
C ILE A 89 19.02 -41.39 -10.68
N SER A 90 18.45 -42.33 -11.44
CA SER A 90 17.36 -42.03 -12.36
C SER A 90 16.14 -41.46 -11.63
N SER A 91 15.75 -42.05 -10.50
CA SER A 91 14.61 -41.56 -9.71
C SER A 91 14.88 -40.17 -9.09
N ILE A 92 16.11 -39.90 -8.66
CA ILE A 92 16.50 -38.56 -8.16
C ILE A 92 16.44 -37.56 -9.31
N GLU A 93 16.98 -37.89 -10.49
CA GLU A 93 16.94 -37.01 -11.67
C GLU A 93 15.50 -36.68 -12.07
N GLU A 94 14.60 -37.68 -12.07
CA GLU A 94 13.18 -37.48 -12.36
C GLU A 94 12.51 -36.57 -11.32
N GLY A 95 12.71 -36.84 -10.03
CA GLY A 95 12.19 -35.99 -8.95
C GLY A 95 12.74 -34.56 -8.98
N THR A 96 14.01 -34.37 -9.36
CA THR A 96 14.60 -33.02 -9.51
C THR A 96 13.97 -32.26 -10.68
N LYS A 97 13.69 -32.92 -11.80
CA LYS A 97 13.01 -32.30 -12.95
C LYS A 97 11.58 -31.90 -12.62
N GLU A 98 10.86 -32.73 -11.87
CA GLU A 98 9.51 -32.40 -11.40
C GLU A 98 9.54 -31.17 -10.48
N LEU A 99 10.49 -31.10 -9.55
CA LEU A 99 10.71 -29.94 -8.69
C LEU A 99 11.06 -28.67 -9.46
N GLU A 100 11.96 -28.75 -10.43
CA GLU A 100 12.31 -27.63 -11.31
C GLU A 100 11.10 -27.14 -12.11
N HIS A 101 10.29 -28.06 -12.64
CA HIS A 101 9.07 -27.72 -13.38
C HIS A 101 8.03 -27.03 -12.48
N ILE A 102 7.79 -27.55 -11.27
CA ILE A 102 6.87 -26.92 -10.29
C ILE A 102 7.39 -25.53 -9.91
N THR A 103 8.70 -25.39 -9.67
CA THR A 103 9.32 -24.11 -9.29
C THR A 103 9.21 -23.09 -10.42
N SER A 104 9.43 -23.50 -11.68
CA SER A 104 9.25 -22.65 -12.85
C SER A 104 7.80 -22.23 -13.03
N TYR A 105 6.85 -23.16 -12.87
CA TYR A 105 5.42 -22.88 -12.99
C TYR A 105 4.95 -21.87 -11.93
N LEU A 106 5.36 -22.05 -10.67
CA LEU A 106 5.03 -21.12 -9.59
C LEU A 106 5.67 -19.74 -9.80
N ASN A 107 6.91 -19.69 -10.27
CA ASN A 107 7.59 -18.41 -10.55
C ASN A 107 6.93 -17.67 -11.73
N ASP A 108 6.49 -18.37 -12.77
CA ASP A 108 5.77 -17.76 -13.90
C ASP A 108 4.37 -17.27 -13.49
N GLU A 109 3.66 -17.99 -12.61
CA GLU A 109 2.42 -17.50 -12.01
C GLU A 109 2.67 -16.25 -11.13
N LEU A 110 3.76 -16.23 -10.36
CA LEU A 110 4.15 -15.10 -9.52
C LEU A 110 4.51 -13.85 -10.35
N PHE A 111 5.11 -14.01 -11.53
CA PHE A 111 5.43 -12.89 -12.44
C PHE A 111 4.21 -12.33 -13.17
N LYS A 112 3.20 -13.16 -13.46
CA LYS A 112 1.90 -12.71 -14.03
C LYS A 112 1.09 -11.91 -13.02
N TYR A 113 1.24 -12.26 -11.75
CA TYR A 113 0.65 -11.60 -10.62
C TYR A 113 1.74 -10.81 -9.90
N ASP A 114 2.14 -9.66 -10.49
CA ASP A 114 2.84 -8.60 -9.78
C ASP A 114 1.87 -8.05 -8.69
N ILE A 115 1.59 -8.89 -7.69
CA ILE A 115 0.73 -8.60 -6.56
C ILE A 115 1.54 -7.60 -5.75
N LYS A 116 1.28 -6.32 -6.04
CA LYS A 116 1.24 -5.32 -4.99
C LYS A 116 0.39 -5.91 -3.88
N LEU A 117 1.04 -6.43 -2.85
CA LEU A 117 0.42 -6.89 -1.61
C LEU A 117 -0.32 -5.70 -1.00
N THR A 118 -1.54 -5.49 -1.47
CA THR A 118 -2.42 -4.43 -1.00
C THR A 118 -3.25 -5.10 0.07
N TYR A 119 -2.87 -4.86 1.33
CA TYR A 119 -3.70 -5.25 2.45
C TYR A 119 -5.07 -4.56 2.24
N PRO A 120 -6.20 -5.28 2.33
CA PRO A 120 -7.50 -4.67 2.07
C PRO A 120 -7.83 -3.64 3.16
N PHE A 121 -7.92 -2.37 2.79
CA PHE A 121 -8.30 -1.29 3.69
C PHE A 121 -9.77 -0.94 3.48
N ASP A 122 -10.62 -1.45 4.35
CA ASP A 122 -12.04 -1.09 4.32
C ASP A 122 -12.24 0.30 4.93
N LEU A 123 -12.94 1.19 4.24
CA LEU A 123 -13.36 2.48 4.80
C LEU A 123 -14.46 2.24 5.83
N VAL A 124 -14.09 2.16 7.11
CA VAL A 124 -15.07 2.09 8.20
C VAL A 124 -15.40 3.53 8.66
N GLU A 125 -16.69 3.86 8.72
CA GLU A 125 -17.20 5.15 9.24
C GLU A 125 -17.03 5.24 10.77
N VAL A 126 -15.81 5.48 11.24
CA VAL A 126 -15.48 5.51 12.67
C VAL A 126 -15.11 6.92 13.13
N ASP A 127 -15.45 7.28 14.38
CA ASP A 127 -15.07 8.57 14.96
C ASP A 127 -13.55 8.71 15.21
N SER A 128 -12.99 9.94 15.15
CA SER A 128 -11.55 10.17 15.38
C SER A 128 -11.12 9.75 16.80
N SER A 129 -12.01 9.88 17.78
CA SER A 129 -11.86 9.36 19.14
C SER A 129 -11.86 7.82 19.20
N GLN A 130 -12.73 7.19 18.41
CA GLN A 130 -12.84 5.73 18.34
C GLN A 130 -11.62 5.12 17.63
N ILE A 131 -11.11 5.75 16.56
CA ILE A 131 -9.88 5.33 15.88
C ILE A 131 -8.69 5.35 16.84
N ASN A 132 -8.52 6.40 17.63
CA ASN A 132 -7.48 6.46 18.67
C ASN A 132 -7.64 5.35 19.72
N THR A 133 -8.88 4.98 20.04
CA THR A 133 -9.16 3.86 20.96
C THR A 133 -8.72 2.53 20.35
N TYR A 134 -8.98 2.31 19.06
CA TYR A 134 -8.51 1.11 18.34
C TYR A 134 -6.98 1.05 18.23
N ILE A 135 -6.32 2.18 17.91
CA ILE A 135 -4.85 2.26 17.92
C ILE A 135 -4.29 1.89 19.29
N LYS A 136 -4.89 2.39 20.38
CA LYS A 136 -4.49 2.01 21.76
C LYS A 136 -4.70 0.52 22.03
N LYS A 137 -5.82 -0.06 21.60
CA LYS A 137 -6.07 -1.50 21.73
C LYS A 137 -5.03 -2.34 20.99
N LEU A 138 -4.64 -1.94 19.77
CA LEU A 138 -3.58 -2.61 19.02
C LEU A 138 -2.22 -2.47 19.70
N GLN A 139 -1.90 -1.30 20.26
CA GLN A 139 -0.69 -1.11 21.07
C GLN A 139 -0.69 -1.97 22.33
N MET A 140 -1.85 -2.24 22.94
CA MET A 140 -1.97 -3.16 24.07
C MET A 140 -1.78 -4.61 23.63
N LYS A 141 -2.43 -5.04 22.54
CA LYS A 141 -2.22 -6.37 21.94
C LYS A 141 -0.76 -6.62 21.55
N GLU A 142 -0.10 -5.61 20.97
CA GLU A 142 1.33 -5.65 20.67
C GLU A 142 2.15 -5.86 21.95
N LYS A 143 1.88 -5.08 23.02
CA LYS A 143 2.58 -5.23 24.30
C LYS A 143 2.34 -6.60 24.94
N GLU A 144 1.13 -7.15 24.83
CA GLU A 144 0.79 -8.49 25.33
C GLU A 144 1.56 -9.58 24.59
N LEU A 145 1.64 -9.50 23.25
CA LEU A 145 2.47 -10.40 22.43
C LEU A 145 3.96 -10.35 22.79
N LEU A 146 4.44 -9.19 23.26
CA LEU A 146 5.83 -9.00 23.69
C LEU A 146 6.11 -9.40 25.15
N ASN A 147 5.05 -9.48 25.98
CA ASN A 147 5.13 -9.84 27.40
C ASN A 147 5.01 -11.36 27.62
N LEU A 148 4.32 -12.06 26.72
CA LEU A 148 4.30 -13.52 26.74
C LEU A 148 5.70 -14.05 26.39
N GLU A 149 6.14 -15.10 27.06
CA GLU A 149 7.33 -15.90 26.71
C GLU A 149 7.21 -16.58 25.32
N GLU A 150 6.26 -16.14 24.50
CA GLU A 150 5.81 -16.65 23.21
C GLU A 150 6.32 -15.85 22.00
N VAL A 151 7.42 -15.09 22.14
CA VAL A 151 8.29 -14.93 20.97
C VAL A 151 8.95 -16.29 20.74
N LYS A 152 8.19 -17.24 20.18
CA LYS A 152 8.66 -18.55 19.79
C LYS A 152 9.69 -18.32 18.70
N ILE A 153 10.96 -18.35 19.11
CA ILE A 153 12.11 -18.53 18.24
C ILE A 153 11.88 -19.86 17.53
N PHE A 154 11.44 -19.80 16.27
CA PHE A 154 11.35 -20.98 15.41
C PHE A 154 12.75 -21.35 14.91
N ASN A 155 13.59 -21.80 15.84
CA ASN A 155 14.57 -22.86 15.63
C ASN A 155 15.13 -23.28 17.01
N VAL A 156 14.69 -24.44 17.50
CA VAL A 156 15.09 -24.97 18.79
C VAL A 156 16.48 -25.62 18.65
N SER A 157 17.53 -24.80 18.70
CA SER A 157 18.81 -25.28 19.22
C SER A 157 18.91 -24.85 20.68
N THR A 158 18.91 -25.83 21.58
CA THR A 158 18.89 -25.67 23.04
C THR A 158 20.16 -25.00 23.61
N GLU A 159 21.13 -24.65 22.78
CA GLU A 159 22.48 -24.30 23.24
C GLU A 159 22.67 -22.83 23.64
N ASN A 160 21.73 -21.90 23.41
CA ASN A 160 21.91 -20.53 23.92
C ASN A 160 20.63 -19.68 24.04
N LYS A 161 19.64 -20.14 24.82
CA LYS A 161 18.34 -19.46 25.03
C LYS A 161 18.47 -17.98 25.42
N ARG A 162 19.50 -17.62 26.21
CA ARG A 162 19.77 -16.22 26.62
C ARG A 162 20.15 -15.33 25.43
N HIS A 163 21.00 -15.83 24.53
CA HIS A 163 21.43 -15.10 23.34
C HIS A 163 20.27 -14.91 22.36
N GLN A 164 19.52 -15.98 22.06
CA GLN A 164 18.36 -15.91 21.16
C GLN A 164 17.28 -14.95 21.69
N ASN A 165 17.01 -14.95 23.00
CA ASN A 165 16.09 -13.99 23.61
C ASN A 165 16.58 -12.53 23.51
N ALA A 166 17.89 -12.29 23.54
CA ALA A 166 18.45 -10.96 23.34
C ALA A 166 18.29 -10.51 21.88
N GLN A 167 18.55 -11.40 20.93
CA GLN A 167 18.36 -11.16 19.49
C GLN A 167 16.89 -10.91 19.14
N ALA A 168 15.97 -11.71 19.70
CA ALA A 168 14.53 -11.50 19.55
C ALA A 168 14.06 -10.14 20.09
N LYS A 169 14.66 -9.64 21.19
CA LYS A 169 14.37 -8.29 21.67
C LYS A 169 14.95 -7.22 20.75
N GLN A 170 16.11 -7.47 20.15
CA GLN A 170 16.76 -6.54 19.24
C GLN A 170 15.98 -6.38 17.93
N ILE A 171 15.60 -7.50 17.30
CA ILE A 171 14.84 -7.51 16.04
C ILE A 171 13.49 -6.79 16.18
N ILE A 172 12.79 -7.02 17.30
CA ILE A 172 11.51 -6.38 17.61
C ILE A 172 11.70 -4.88 17.82
N ARG A 173 12.73 -4.46 18.57
CA ARG A 173 13.00 -3.02 18.80
C ARG A 173 13.33 -2.31 17.50
N LEU A 174 14.13 -2.92 16.64
CA LEU A 174 14.49 -2.38 15.33
C LEU A 174 13.23 -2.24 14.46
N PHE A 175 12.46 -3.31 14.32
CA PHE A 175 11.23 -3.30 13.53
C PHE A 175 10.21 -2.28 14.07
N ASN A 176 10.05 -2.20 15.40
CA ASN A 176 9.17 -1.22 16.01
C ASN A 176 9.64 0.21 15.80
N ALA A 177 10.94 0.49 15.84
CA ALA A 177 11.47 1.82 15.57
C ALA A 177 11.21 2.25 14.12
N GLU A 178 11.51 1.37 13.15
CA GLU A 178 11.30 1.65 11.73
C GLU A 178 9.80 1.82 11.41
N THR A 179 8.97 0.87 11.84
CA THR A 179 7.51 0.93 11.59
C THR A 179 6.85 2.11 12.29
N SER A 180 7.25 2.46 13.52
CA SER A 180 6.69 3.64 14.20
C SER A 180 6.97 4.94 13.44
N GLN A 181 8.18 5.07 12.86
CA GLN A 181 8.49 6.24 12.02
C GLN A 181 7.68 6.26 10.73
N LEU A 182 7.45 5.11 10.11
CA LEU A 182 6.65 4.99 8.88
C LEU A 182 5.17 5.30 9.14
N ILE A 183 4.60 4.71 10.20
CA ILE A 183 3.21 4.92 10.63
C ILE A 183 2.96 6.40 10.95
N ASN A 184 3.86 7.05 11.70
CA ASN A 184 3.71 8.47 12.05
C ASN A 184 3.86 9.43 10.86
N LYS A 185 4.45 8.98 9.74
CA LYS A 185 4.63 9.77 8.51
C LYS A 185 3.54 9.50 7.47
N VAL A 186 2.54 8.67 7.79
CA VAL A 186 1.45 8.38 6.87
C VAL A 186 0.58 9.63 6.66
N ASN A 187 0.15 9.82 5.42
CA ASN A 187 -0.77 10.85 4.99
C ASN A 187 -1.77 10.27 3.99
N SER A 188 -2.77 11.06 3.62
CA SER A 188 -3.85 10.64 2.71
C SER A 188 -3.36 10.06 1.37
N LYS A 189 -2.13 10.39 0.94
CA LYS A 189 -1.58 10.07 -0.39
C LYS A 189 -0.54 8.96 -0.40
N ASN A 190 0.11 8.67 0.73
CA ASN A 190 1.34 7.85 0.75
C ASN A 190 1.16 6.46 1.40
N ILE A 191 -0.08 6.04 1.65
CA ILE A 191 -0.40 4.80 2.39
C ILE A 191 0.28 3.58 1.77
N GLU A 192 0.18 3.40 0.45
CA GLU A 192 0.78 2.29 -0.29
C GLU A 192 2.32 2.32 -0.23
N SER A 193 2.91 3.51 -0.33
CA SER A 193 4.37 3.67 -0.20
C SER A 193 4.83 3.31 1.21
N MET A 194 4.06 3.66 2.25
CA MET A 194 4.39 3.31 3.63
C MET A 194 4.25 1.80 3.87
N GLN A 195 3.20 1.16 3.32
CA GLN A 195 3.01 -0.30 3.39
C GLN A 195 4.21 -1.03 2.79
N ASN A 196 4.59 -0.69 1.57
CA ASN A 196 5.73 -1.31 0.89
C ASN A 196 7.04 -1.13 1.67
N LYS A 197 7.22 0.00 2.37
CA LYS A 197 8.37 0.21 3.25
C LYS A 197 8.31 -0.66 4.51
N ILE A 198 7.14 -0.87 5.10
CA ILE A 198 6.96 -1.80 6.23
C ILE A 198 7.26 -3.23 5.78
N PHE A 199 6.76 -3.67 4.62
CA PHE A 199 7.08 -4.99 4.07
C PHE A 199 8.58 -5.17 3.82
N LYS A 200 9.23 -4.21 3.15
CA LYS A 200 10.68 -4.25 2.92
C LYS A 200 11.49 -4.24 4.21
N SER A 201 11.05 -3.49 5.23
CA SER A 201 11.65 -3.51 6.57
C SER A 201 11.52 -4.90 7.20
N TYR A 202 10.34 -5.51 7.15
CA TYR A 202 10.10 -6.86 7.65
C TYR A 202 11.00 -7.91 6.96
N GLU A 203 11.03 -7.91 5.62
CA GLU A 203 11.87 -8.83 4.84
C GLU A 203 13.37 -8.60 5.10
N GLY A 204 13.80 -7.34 5.05
CA GLY A 204 15.20 -6.96 5.22
C GLY A 204 15.73 -7.33 6.60
N ILE A 205 14.95 -7.05 7.65
CA ILE A 205 15.32 -7.40 9.02
C ILE A 205 15.34 -8.93 9.18
N ASN A 206 14.34 -9.66 8.70
CA ASN A 206 14.34 -11.13 8.79
C ASN A 206 15.52 -11.77 8.07
N LYS A 207 15.95 -11.22 6.93
CA LYS A 207 17.13 -11.69 6.19
C LYS A 207 18.44 -11.45 6.96
N ILE A 208 18.57 -10.33 7.67
CA ILE A 208 19.76 -10.03 8.47
C ILE A 208 19.91 -11.01 9.64
N PHE A 209 18.80 -11.35 10.31
CA PHE A 209 18.80 -12.23 11.49
C PHE A 209 18.58 -13.71 11.17
N GLU A 210 18.53 -14.08 9.88
CA GLU A 210 18.43 -15.47 9.43
C GLU A 210 19.62 -16.31 9.93
N THR A 211 20.83 -15.73 9.95
CA THR A 211 22.03 -16.37 10.51
C THR A 211 21.93 -16.66 12.00
N ASP A 212 21.17 -15.85 12.72
CA ASP A 212 20.95 -15.98 14.17
C ASP A 212 19.74 -16.89 14.49
N ASN A 213 19.07 -17.44 13.47
CA ASN A 213 17.86 -18.25 13.60
C ASN A 213 16.70 -17.51 14.32
N VAL A 214 16.58 -16.19 14.12
CA VAL A 214 15.52 -15.38 14.70
C VAL A 214 14.72 -14.68 13.60
N ARG A 215 13.39 -14.76 13.67
CA ARG A 215 12.48 -14.14 12.72
C ARG A 215 11.37 -13.37 13.44
N ILE A 216 10.92 -12.27 12.85
CA ILE A 216 9.76 -11.51 13.31
C ILE A 216 8.48 -12.32 13.03
N PRO A 217 7.60 -12.53 14.03
CA PRO A 217 6.30 -13.18 13.81
C PRO A 217 5.45 -12.42 12.80
N GLU A 218 4.76 -13.15 11.91
CA GLU A 218 3.84 -12.56 10.91
C GLU A 218 2.69 -11.79 11.57
N THR A 219 2.22 -12.25 12.74
CA THR A 219 1.21 -11.54 13.53
C THR A 219 1.64 -10.12 13.93
N LEU A 220 2.94 -9.88 14.14
CA LEU A 220 3.43 -8.53 14.42
C LEU A 220 3.39 -7.64 13.18
N LEU A 221 3.68 -8.19 12.00
CA LEU A 221 3.55 -7.48 10.73
C LEU A 221 2.09 -7.06 10.49
N ASP A 222 1.14 -7.98 10.69
CA ASP A 222 -0.30 -7.70 10.52
C ASP A 222 -0.76 -6.56 11.44
N ILE A 223 -0.37 -6.59 12.72
CA ILE A 223 -0.69 -5.52 13.68
C ILE A 223 -0.13 -4.17 13.21
N LYS A 224 1.11 -4.13 12.66
CA LYS A 224 1.68 -2.88 12.15
C LYS A 224 0.96 -2.37 10.91
N LEU A 225 0.51 -3.25 10.02
CA LEU A 225 -0.28 -2.88 8.85
C LEU A 225 -1.67 -2.36 9.24
N GLU A 226 -2.33 -2.99 10.22
CA GLU A 226 -3.61 -2.51 10.78
C GLU A 226 -3.44 -1.16 11.48
N MET A 227 -2.36 -0.96 12.23
CA MET A 227 -2.03 0.34 12.83
C MET A 227 -1.79 1.43 11.78
N LEU A 228 -1.13 1.10 10.67
CA LEU A 228 -0.89 2.03 9.56
C LEU A 228 -2.22 2.48 8.92
N ASP A 229 -3.14 1.53 8.71
CA ASP A 229 -4.48 1.82 8.19
C ASP A 229 -5.27 2.75 9.09
N LEU A 230 -5.34 2.44 10.39
CA LEU A 230 -6.05 3.27 11.35
C LEU A 230 -5.43 4.68 11.42
N MET A 231 -4.11 4.79 11.35
CA MET A 231 -3.44 6.09 11.33
C MET A 231 -3.74 6.87 10.04
N HIS A 232 -3.82 6.21 8.89
CA HIS A 232 -4.24 6.84 7.63
C HIS A 232 -5.67 7.38 7.73
N LYS A 233 -6.62 6.55 8.18
CA LYS A 233 -8.01 6.94 8.41
C LYS A 233 -8.14 8.11 9.37
N TYR A 234 -7.37 8.09 10.46
CA TYR A 234 -7.31 9.19 11.41
C TYR A 234 -6.85 10.49 10.76
N GLN A 235 -5.79 10.42 9.94
CA GLN A 235 -5.23 11.59 9.27
C GLN A 235 -6.19 12.18 8.22
N VAL A 236 -6.85 11.33 7.43
CA VAL A 236 -7.92 11.76 6.49
C VAL A 236 -9.04 12.48 7.25
N LYS A 237 -9.49 11.91 8.37
CA LYS A 237 -10.56 12.50 9.17
C LYS A 237 -10.17 13.84 9.81
N ILE A 238 -8.92 13.98 10.28
CA ILE A 238 -8.40 15.27 10.75
C ILE A 238 -8.40 16.32 9.64
N GLU A 239 -8.02 15.93 8.42
CA GLU A 239 -8.04 16.83 7.26
C GLU A 239 -9.47 17.30 6.97
N ASP A 240 -10.44 16.39 7.01
CA ASP A 240 -11.86 16.72 6.84
C ASP A 240 -12.38 17.64 7.94
N GLU A 241 -12.08 17.36 9.21
CA GLU A 241 -12.45 18.23 10.33
C GLU A 241 -11.82 19.63 10.22
N LYS A 242 -10.58 19.73 9.73
CA LYS A 242 -9.93 21.02 9.46
C LYS A 242 -10.64 21.79 8.36
N ILE A 243 -11.13 21.11 7.32
CA ILE A 243 -11.93 21.72 6.25
C ILE A 243 -13.25 22.24 6.83
N ILE A 244 -13.96 21.44 7.63
CA ILE A 244 -15.20 21.84 8.32
C ILE A 244 -14.98 23.12 9.14
N ARG A 245 -13.96 23.12 10.01
CA ARG A 245 -13.67 24.28 10.87
C ARG A 245 -13.33 25.54 10.07
N ARG A 246 -12.65 25.39 8.92
CA ARG A 246 -12.32 26.54 8.06
C ARG A 246 -13.56 27.12 7.39
N GLU A 247 -14.45 26.27 6.90
CA GLU A 247 -15.69 26.70 6.24
C GLU A 247 -16.67 27.32 7.23
N GLU A 248 -16.83 26.73 8.42
CA GLU A 248 -17.65 27.30 9.49
C GLU A 248 -17.11 28.68 9.91
N ARG A 249 -15.79 28.81 10.07
CA ARG A 249 -15.17 30.10 10.37
C ARG A 249 -15.37 31.13 9.24
N ALA A 250 -15.39 30.70 7.99
CA ALA A 250 -15.65 31.58 6.85
C ALA A 250 -17.12 32.05 6.85
N ARG A 251 -18.07 31.14 7.14
CA ARG A 251 -19.50 31.45 7.26
C ARG A 251 -19.76 32.44 8.40
N LEU A 252 -19.17 32.20 9.58
CA LEU A 252 -19.31 33.11 10.73
C LEU A 252 -18.77 34.51 10.44
N LYS A 253 -17.62 34.61 9.75
CA LYS A 253 -17.08 35.90 9.31
C LYS A 253 -18.00 36.62 8.33
N GLU A 254 -18.62 35.90 7.41
CA GLU A 254 -19.58 36.48 6.46
C GLU A 254 -20.81 37.04 7.18
N ILE A 255 -21.35 36.30 8.16
CA ILE A 255 -22.48 36.74 8.98
C ILE A 255 -22.09 38.00 9.77
N GLU A 256 -20.94 37.99 10.45
CA GLU A 256 -20.46 39.14 11.22
C GLU A 256 -20.28 40.39 10.34
N GLN A 257 -19.77 40.22 9.12
CA GLN A 257 -19.58 41.32 8.19
C GLN A 257 -20.91 41.88 7.68
N ALA A 258 -21.88 41.01 7.37
CA ALA A 258 -23.22 41.42 6.98
C ALA A 258 -23.94 42.18 8.12
N GLU A 259 -23.81 41.72 9.37
CA GLU A 259 -24.35 42.41 10.55
C GLU A 259 -23.75 43.81 10.73
N LYS A 260 -22.42 43.94 10.57
CA LYS A 260 -21.74 45.24 10.63
C LYS A 260 -22.19 46.20 9.52
N GLU A 261 -22.43 45.68 8.32
CA GLU A 261 -22.93 46.49 7.20
C GLU A 261 -24.36 46.96 7.45
N MET A 262 -25.24 46.08 7.92
CA MET A 262 -26.61 46.42 8.33
C MET A 262 -26.61 47.48 9.43
N GLU A 263 -25.77 47.34 10.45
CA GLU A 263 -25.69 48.33 11.53
C GLU A 263 -25.19 49.70 11.04
N LYS A 264 -24.20 49.73 10.14
CA LYS A 264 -23.73 50.98 9.53
C LYS A 264 -24.82 51.65 8.70
N LYS A 265 -25.51 50.89 7.85
CA LYS A 265 -26.58 51.38 6.99
C LYS A 265 -27.74 51.95 7.80
N LEU A 266 -28.15 51.27 8.88
CA LEU A 266 -29.17 51.81 9.80
C LEU A 266 -28.75 53.15 10.42
N LYS A 267 -27.48 53.28 10.85
CA LYS A 267 -26.97 54.55 11.40
C LYS A 267 -26.93 55.68 10.37
N GLU A 268 -26.69 55.36 9.10
CA GLU A 268 -26.72 56.32 7.99
C GLU A 268 -28.16 56.77 7.72
N LEU A 269 -29.09 55.82 7.56
CA LEU A 269 -30.52 56.12 7.39
C LEU A 269 -31.08 56.96 8.54
N ASP A 270 -30.73 56.64 9.80
CA ASP A 270 -31.13 57.44 10.96
C ASP A 270 -30.60 58.88 10.92
N LYS A 271 -29.41 59.12 10.36
CA LYS A 271 -28.88 60.48 10.18
C LYS A 271 -29.65 61.22 9.09
N ASP A 272 -29.93 60.56 7.98
CA ASP A 272 -30.64 61.17 6.84
C ASP A 272 -32.09 61.48 7.19
N ILE A 273 -32.79 60.57 7.88
CA ILE A 273 -34.14 60.79 8.42
C ILE A 273 -34.15 61.99 9.37
N ARG A 274 -33.17 62.10 10.28
CA ARG A 274 -33.07 63.27 11.17
C ARG A 274 -32.78 64.57 10.40
N HIS A 275 -31.95 64.51 9.37
CA HIS A 275 -31.64 65.66 8.52
C HIS A 275 -32.89 66.18 7.83
N HIS A 276 -33.61 65.32 7.12
CA HIS A 276 -34.85 65.68 6.41
C HIS A 276 -35.92 66.21 7.36
N ASN A 277 -36.12 65.57 8.53
CA ASN A 277 -37.06 66.06 9.54
C ASN A 277 -36.71 67.48 10.03
N ASN A 278 -35.43 67.77 10.23
CA ASN A 278 -34.97 69.10 10.63
C ASN A 278 -35.16 70.13 9.52
N GLU A 279 -34.94 69.77 8.26
CA GLU A 279 -35.18 70.65 7.10
C GLU A 279 -36.67 70.95 6.92
N ILE A 280 -37.54 69.95 7.00
CA ILE A 280 -38.99 70.13 6.97
C ILE A 280 -39.43 71.07 8.08
N LYS A 281 -38.91 70.90 9.30
CA LYS A 281 -39.22 71.79 10.43
C LYS A 281 -38.81 73.24 10.15
N LYS A 282 -37.64 73.48 9.53
CA LYS A 282 -37.18 74.82 9.15
C LYS A 282 -38.07 75.43 8.05
N LEU A 283 -38.35 74.67 6.99
CA LEU A 283 -39.21 75.12 5.89
C LEU A 283 -40.64 75.40 6.35
N THR A 284 -41.17 74.60 7.27
CA THR A 284 -42.49 74.82 7.88
C THR A 284 -42.50 76.11 8.71
N MET A 285 -41.41 76.42 9.41
CA MET A 285 -41.27 77.68 10.14
C MET A 285 -41.19 78.89 9.21
N TYR A 286 -40.50 78.79 8.07
CA TYR A 286 -40.48 79.85 7.06
C TYR A 286 -41.85 80.03 6.39
N LEU A 287 -42.53 78.94 6.04
CA LEU A 287 -43.89 78.98 5.48
C LEU A 287 -44.87 79.75 6.37
N ASN A 288 -44.78 79.58 7.69
CA ASN A 288 -45.64 80.27 8.66
C ASN A 288 -45.33 81.78 8.82
N ASN A 289 -44.09 82.20 8.53
CA ASN A 289 -43.61 83.57 8.73
C ASN A 289 -43.59 84.42 7.45
N THR A 290 -43.81 83.81 6.28
CA THR A 290 -43.83 84.50 4.99
C THR A 290 -45.26 84.94 4.65
N ASP A 291 -45.43 86.12 4.03
CA ASP A 291 -46.74 86.61 3.56
C ASP A 291 -46.92 86.50 2.04
N LEU A 292 -45.83 86.38 1.28
CA LEU A 292 -45.82 86.32 -0.18
C LEU A 292 -46.32 84.95 -0.68
N GLN A 293 -47.39 84.92 -1.48
CA GLN A 293 -48.02 83.67 -1.95
C GLN A 293 -47.08 82.80 -2.80
N VAL A 294 -46.26 83.41 -3.66
CA VAL A 294 -45.32 82.68 -4.53
C VAL A 294 -44.25 81.93 -3.72
N GLU A 295 -43.74 82.52 -2.64
CA GLU A 295 -42.77 81.88 -1.76
C GLU A 295 -43.40 80.75 -0.92
N LYS A 296 -44.65 80.92 -0.49
CA LYS A 296 -45.40 79.85 0.21
C LYS A 296 -45.53 78.60 -0.64
N GLU A 297 -45.88 78.77 -1.91
CA GLU A 297 -46.07 77.65 -2.84
C GLU A 297 -44.77 76.88 -3.06
N LEU A 298 -43.64 77.59 -3.21
CA LEU A 298 -42.30 76.98 -3.32
C LEU A 298 -41.91 76.17 -2.06
N TYR A 299 -42.18 76.71 -0.86
CA TYR A 299 -41.89 75.97 0.38
C TYR A 299 -42.78 74.73 0.54
N ILE A 300 -44.06 74.81 0.15
CA ILE A 300 -44.98 73.66 0.18
C ILE A 300 -44.49 72.56 -0.75
N GLU A 301 -44.08 72.90 -1.97
CA GLU A 301 -43.53 71.93 -2.93
C GLU A 301 -42.28 71.26 -2.36
N LYS A 302 -41.36 72.03 -1.78
CA LYS A 302 -40.13 71.47 -1.20
C LYS A 302 -40.39 70.57 0.01
N ILE A 303 -41.35 70.93 0.86
CA ILE A 303 -41.77 70.08 1.98
C ILE A 303 -42.35 68.75 1.46
N ARG A 304 -43.16 68.78 0.39
CA ARG A 304 -43.71 67.55 -0.22
C ARG A 304 -42.62 66.63 -0.76
N GLU A 305 -41.61 67.17 -1.43
CA GLU A 305 -40.46 66.38 -1.90
C GLU A 305 -39.73 65.72 -0.72
N LEU A 306 -39.45 66.47 0.35
CA LEU A 306 -38.76 65.95 1.53
C LEU A 306 -39.62 64.92 2.30
N ASP A 307 -40.93 65.11 2.37
CA ASP A 307 -41.86 64.13 2.95
C ASP A 307 -41.88 62.83 2.15
N GLN A 308 -41.83 62.92 0.82
CA GLN A 308 -41.75 61.73 -0.03
C GLN A 308 -40.42 61.00 0.17
N SER A 309 -39.30 61.74 0.17
CA SER A 309 -37.98 61.20 0.51
C SER A 309 -37.96 60.54 1.89
N LEU A 310 -38.60 61.13 2.90
CA LEU A 310 -38.74 60.55 4.23
C LEU A 310 -39.52 59.24 4.23
N LYS A 311 -40.59 59.12 3.45
CA LYS A 311 -41.33 57.86 3.34
C LYS A 311 -40.45 56.76 2.75
N ASP A 312 -39.70 57.08 1.71
CA ASP A 312 -38.80 56.13 1.05
C ASP A 312 -37.67 55.70 2.01
N LEU A 313 -37.05 56.64 2.74
CA LEU A 313 -36.02 56.36 3.74
C LEU A 313 -36.54 55.54 4.93
N ASN A 314 -37.76 55.80 5.41
CA ASN A 314 -38.35 55.01 6.49
C ASN A 314 -38.67 53.58 6.03
N SER A 315 -39.16 53.41 4.80
CA SER A 315 -39.39 52.08 4.22
C SER A 315 -38.08 51.32 4.02
N GLU A 316 -37.02 51.97 3.53
CA GLU A 316 -35.69 51.36 3.41
C GLU A 316 -35.15 50.93 4.79
N ARG A 317 -35.34 51.78 5.81
CA ARG A 317 -34.93 51.46 7.18
C ARG A 317 -35.67 50.24 7.73
N GLU A 318 -36.99 50.19 7.60
CA GLU A 318 -37.83 49.06 8.04
C GLU A 318 -37.37 47.75 7.35
N ASN A 319 -37.15 47.79 6.04
CA ASN A 319 -36.63 46.64 5.30
C ASN A 319 -35.25 46.15 5.81
N VAL A 320 -34.35 47.07 6.19
CA VAL A 320 -33.04 46.71 6.75
C VAL A 320 -33.17 46.15 8.18
N GLU A 321 -34.08 46.69 8.99
CA GLU A 321 -34.39 46.17 10.33
C GLU A 321 -34.97 44.73 10.24
N ASP A 322 -35.94 44.51 9.36
CA ASP A 322 -36.54 43.19 9.14
C ASP A 322 -35.51 42.15 8.70
N ARG A 323 -34.58 42.54 7.81
CA ARG A 323 -33.48 41.65 7.37
C ARG A 323 -32.47 41.35 8.48
N LYS A 324 -32.27 42.30 9.38
CA LYS A 324 -31.38 42.13 10.52
C LYS A 324 -31.98 41.15 11.53
N ASP A 325 -33.28 41.26 11.79
CA ASP A 325 -34.01 40.43 12.74
C ASP A 325 -34.29 39.02 12.17
N ASN A 326 -34.62 38.92 10.87
CA ASN A 326 -34.77 37.64 10.19
C ASN A 326 -33.41 37.09 9.70
N ALA A 327 -32.80 36.24 10.54
CA ALA A 327 -31.53 35.59 10.25
C ALA A 327 -31.56 34.63 9.04
N GLN A 328 -32.75 34.21 8.58
CA GLN A 328 -32.89 33.33 7.41
C GLN A 328 -32.96 34.10 6.09
N SER A 329 -33.20 35.41 6.14
CA SER A 329 -33.35 36.26 4.96
C SER A 329 -32.02 36.53 4.27
N GLY A 330 -32.04 36.57 2.94
CA GLY A 330 -30.85 36.83 2.13
C GLY A 330 -31.06 36.63 0.64
N PHE A 331 -29.95 36.57 -0.08
CA PHE A 331 -29.93 36.34 -1.51
C PHE A 331 -29.32 34.98 -1.83
N VAL A 332 -30.03 34.17 -2.60
CA VAL A 332 -29.46 33.03 -3.30
C VAL A 332 -28.92 33.52 -4.63
N TYR A 333 -27.63 33.34 -4.87
CA TYR A 333 -26.96 33.74 -6.10
C TYR A 333 -26.62 32.51 -6.94
N ILE A 334 -26.76 32.66 -8.26
CA ILE A 334 -26.31 31.69 -9.26
C ILE A 334 -25.27 32.39 -10.12
N ILE A 335 -24.04 31.90 -10.08
CA ILE A 335 -22.89 32.50 -10.77
C ILE A 335 -22.13 31.45 -11.58
N SER A 336 -21.49 31.86 -12.66
CA SER A 336 -20.61 31.00 -13.45
C SER A 336 -19.29 31.69 -13.76
N ASN A 337 -18.30 30.92 -14.16
CA ASN A 337 -17.02 31.44 -14.64
C ASN A 337 -16.52 30.49 -15.71
N ILE A 338 -16.94 30.76 -16.95
CA ILE A 338 -16.65 29.89 -18.10
C ILE A 338 -15.15 29.78 -18.33
N GLY A 339 -14.40 30.87 -18.17
CA GLY A 339 -12.97 30.87 -18.40
C GLY A 339 -12.18 29.97 -17.42
N SER A 340 -12.68 29.78 -16.21
CA SER A 340 -12.01 28.97 -15.18
C SER A 340 -12.56 27.55 -15.06
N PHE A 341 -13.88 27.37 -15.22
CA PHE A 341 -14.56 26.09 -14.96
C PHE A 341 -15.23 25.47 -16.19
N GLY A 342 -15.26 26.17 -17.33
CA GLY A 342 -15.92 25.74 -18.55
C GLY A 342 -17.43 26.02 -18.58
N GLU A 343 -18.05 25.64 -19.68
CA GLU A 343 -19.47 25.85 -19.92
C GLU A 343 -20.36 24.97 -19.04
N ASN A 344 -21.57 25.46 -18.73
CA ASN A 344 -22.59 24.75 -17.94
C ASN A 344 -22.12 24.36 -16.53
N VAL A 345 -21.18 25.12 -15.96
CA VAL A 345 -20.74 24.95 -14.57
C VAL A 345 -21.16 26.17 -13.76
N TYR A 346 -22.07 25.95 -12.81
CA TYR A 346 -22.66 26.99 -11.99
C TYR A 346 -22.34 26.78 -10.52
N LYS A 347 -22.06 27.86 -9.81
CA LYS A 347 -22.07 27.90 -8.35
C LYS A 347 -23.41 28.43 -7.88
N ILE A 348 -24.03 27.69 -6.96
CA ILE A 348 -25.23 28.11 -6.25
C ILE A 348 -24.81 28.35 -4.80
N GLY A 349 -25.02 29.56 -4.30
CA GLY A 349 -24.71 29.89 -2.92
C GLY A 349 -25.66 30.93 -2.36
N VAL A 350 -25.50 31.22 -1.07
CA VAL A 350 -26.32 32.19 -0.34
C VAL A 350 -25.45 33.28 0.27
N THR A 351 -25.98 34.48 0.39
CA THR A 351 -25.36 35.58 1.13
C THR A 351 -26.39 36.40 1.90
N ARG A 352 -25.99 36.90 3.07
CA ARG A 352 -26.79 37.82 3.89
C ARG A 352 -26.39 39.29 3.72
N ARG A 353 -25.37 39.57 2.90
CA ARG A 353 -24.91 40.93 2.62
C ARG A 353 -26.05 41.81 2.14
N LEU A 354 -26.01 43.09 2.50
CA LEU A 354 -26.98 44.08 2.00
C LEU A 354 -26.91 44.14 0.48
N GLU A 355 -25.69 44.30 -0.03
CA GLU A 355 -25.34 44.28 -1.45
C GLU A 355 -24.75 42.91 -1.85
N PRO A 356 -25.52 42.05 -2.54
CA PRO A 356 -25.04 40.70 -2.90
C PRO A 356 -23.87 40.73 -3.89
N MET A 357 -23.70 41.81 -4.66
CA MET A 357 -22.59 41.97 -5.61
C MET A 357 -21.22 42.02 -4.92
N ASP A 358 -21.13 42.60 -3.73
CA ASP A 358 -19.87 42.65 -2.98
C ASP A 358 -19.36 41.25 -2.65
N ARG A 359 -20.27 40.33 -2.29
CA ARG A 359 -19.93 38.93 -2.07
C ARG A 359 -19.40 38.26 -3.34
N ILE A 360 -20.02 38.55 -4.49
CA ILE A 360 -19.61 37.97 -5.77
C ILE A 360 -18.24 38.50 -6.20
N ASN A 361 -17.95 39.78 -5.94
CA ASN A 361 -16.63 40.38 -6.17
C ASN A 361 -15.56 39.76 -5.27
N GLU A 362 -15.86 39.55 -3.98
CA GLU A 362 -14.97 38.82 -3.06
C GLU A 362 -14.66 37.41 -3.58
N LEU A 363 -15.67 36.67 -4.05
CA LEU A 363 -15.50 35.34 -4.62
C LEU A 363 -14.67 35.37 -5.92
N SER A 364 -14.85 36.39 -6.75
CA SER A 364 -14.06 36.59 -7.98
C SER A 364 -12.58 36.89 -7.69
N SER A 365 -12.29 37.54 -6.57
CA SER A 365 -10.90 37.76 -6.13
C SER A 365 -10.24 36.52 -5.52
N ALA A 366 -11.00 35.45 -5.25
CA ALA A 366 -10.54 34.26 -4.52
C ALA A 366 -9.77 33.26 -5.41
N SER A 367 -8.66 33.72 -5.99
CA SER A 367 -7.71 32.88 -6.75
C SER A 367 -8.32 32.20 -7.99
N VAL A 368 -9.23 32.87 -8.69
CA VAL A 368 -9.71 32.46 -10.02
C VAL A 368 -9.15 33.39 -11.11
N PRO A 369 -8.79 32.89 -12.31
CA PRO A 369 -8.22 33.71 -13.39
C PRO A 369 -9.17 34.78 -13.98
N PHE A 370 -10.47 34.55 -13.92
CA PHE A 370 -11.50 35.44 -14.48
C PHE A 370 -12.56 35.73 -13.41
N GLU A 371 -13.29 36.82 -13.56
CA GLU A 371 -14.41 37.16 -12.67
C GLU A 371 -15.62 36.23 -12.86
N PHE A 372 -16.48 36.15 -11.84
CA PHE A 372 -17.74 35.43 -11.95
C PHE A 372 -18.80 36.29 -12.66
N ASP A 373 -19.49 35.69 -13.62
CA ASP A 373 -20.69 36.24 -14.22
C ASP A 373 -21.92 35.85 -13.39
N VAL A 374 -22.84 36.80 -13.22
CA VAL A 374 -24.08 36.60 -12.45
C VAL A 374 -25.21 36.18 -13.38
N HIS A 375 -25.87 35.08 -13.04
CA HIS A 375 -27.03 34.58 -13.78
C HIS A 375 -28.35 34.93 -13.09
N ALA A 376 -28.38 34.91 -11.76
CA ALA A 376 -29.56 35.30 -10.99
C ALA A 376 -29.18 35.73 -9.57
N LEU A 377 -29.96 36.67 -9.04
CA LEU A 377 -29.96 37.09 -7.64
C LEU A 377 -31.39 36.98 -7.13
N ILE A 378 -31.63 36.02 -6.24
CA ILE A 378 -32.96 35.66 -5.77
C ILE A 378 -33.07 36.06 -4.31
N PHE A 379 -33.85 37.10 -4.03
CA PHE A 379 -34.18 37.45 -2.65
C PHE A 379 -35.17 36.45 -2.06
N SER A 380 -34.91 35.98 -0.85
CA SER A 380 -35.82 35.10 -0.12
C SER A 380 -35.74 35.36 1.38
N GLU A 381 -36.89 35.32 2.05
CA GLU A 381 -36.97 35.35 3.51
C GLU A 381 -36.36 34.10 4.16
N ASN A 382 -36.32 32.97 3.43
CA ASN A 382 -35.75 31.69 3.85
C ASN A 382 -34.65 31.23 2.87
N ALA A 383 -33.66 32.10 2.61
CA ALA A 383 -32.65 31.88 1.56
C ALA A 383 -31.84 30.59 1.77
N PHE A 384 -31.52 30.22 3.01
CA PHE A 384 -30.81 28.97 3.32
C PHE A 384 -31.63 27.72 2.97
N GLU A 385 -32.94 27.76 3.18
CA GLU A 385 -33.82 26.63 2.86
C GLU A 385 -33.90 26.42 1.34
N LEU A 386 -34.08 27.51 0.59
CA LEU A 386 -34.08 27.49 -0.88
C LEU A 386 -32.76 26.94 -1.42
N GLU A 387 -31.63 27.42 -0.90
CA GLU A 387 -30.30 26.96 -1.29
C GLU A 387 -30.10 25.46 -1.01
N SER A 388 -30.50 25.01 0.18
CA SER A 388 -30.39 23.60 0.57
C SER A 388 -31.22 22.68 -0.34
N LYS A 389 -32.44 23.09 -0.71
CA LYS A 389 -33.29 22.36 -1.66
C LYS A 389 -32.64 22.27 -3.06
N LEU A 390 -32.06 23.37 -3.54
CA LEU A 390 -31.34 23.38 -4.82
C LEU A 390 -30.12 22.45 -4.77
N HIS A 391 -29.35 22.49 -3.68
CA HIS A 391 -28.17 21.63 -3.50
C HIS A 391 -28.51 20.15 -3.44
N GLU A 392 -29.61 19.79 -2.77
CA GLU A 392 -30.10 18.42 -2.70
C GLU A 392 -30.53 17.93 -4.08
N TYR A 393 -31.33 18.72 -4.79
CA TYR A 393 -31.79 18.40 -6.14
C TYR A 393 -30.63 18.21 -7.12
N PHE A 394 -29.64 19.11 -7.07
CA PHE A 394 -28.47 19.06 -7.96
C PHE A 394 -27.29 18.23 -7.42
N LYS A 395 -27.44 17.52 -6.29
CA LYS A 395 -26.36 16.75 -5.64
C LYS A 395 -25.67 15.78 -6.61
N LYS A 396 -26.43 15.12 -7.47
CA LYS A 396 -25.90 14.19 -8.49
C LYS A 396 -25.02 14.88 -9.55
N TYR A 397 -25.16 16.18 -9.75
CA TYR A 397 -24.42 16.98 -10.72
C TYR A 397 -23.24 17.76 -10.12
N LYS A 398 -22.93 17.57 -8.82
CA LYS A 398 -21.74 18.20 -8.20
C LYS A 398 -20.47 17.88 -8.97
N VAL A 399 -19.67 18.89 -9.25
CA VAL A 399 -18.37 18.76 -9.94
C VAL A 399 -17.38 18.01 -9.05
N ASN A 400 -17.30 18.39 -7.77
CA ASN A 400 -16.46 17.70 -6.80
C ASN A 400 -17.26 16.59 -6.08
N LYS A 401 -16.95 15.32 -6.39
CA LYS A 401 -17.58 14.16 -5.75
C LYS A 401 -16.97 13.77 -4.41
N VAL A 402 -15.74 14.21 -4.15
CA VAL A 402 -15.00 13.87 -2.93
C VAL A 402 -15.32 14.88 -1.84
N ASN A 403 -15.24 16.18 -2.14
CA ASN A 403 -15.63 17.25 -1.23
C ASN A 403 -17.02 17.79 -1.61
N GLY A 404 -18.05 17.22 -0.98
CA GLY A 404 -19.44 17.62 -1.19
C GLY A 404 -19.79 19.04 -0.73
N ARG A 405 -18.89 19.76 -0.05
CA ARG A 405 -19.09 21.14 0.40
C ARG A 405 -18.70 22.18 -0.67
N LYS A 406 -18.13 21.73 -1.79
CA LYS A 406 -17.92 22.59 -2.96
C LYS A 406 -19.18 22.58 -3.84
N GLU A 407 -19.86 23.72 -3.85
CA GLU A 407 -21.21 23.91 -4.39
C GLU A 407 -21.18 24.30 -5.87
N PHE A 408 -20.36 23.60 -6.65
CA PHE A 408 -20.30 23.75 -8.11
C PHE A 408 -21.02 22.57 -8.76
N PHE A 409 -21.90 22.87 -9.71
CA PHE A 409 -22.79 21.92 -10.35
C PHE A 409 -22.65 22.02 -11.87
N LYS A 410 -22.54 20.87 -12.54
CA LYS A 410 -22.50 20.80 -14.00
C LYS A 410 -23.91 20.48 -14.53
N VAL A 411 -24.67 21.51 -14.89
CA VAL A 411 -26.09 21.44 -15.25
C VAL A 411 -26.44 22.50 -16.29
N ASN A 412 -27.53 22.34 -17.03
CA ASN A 412 -28.04 23.37 -17.92
C ASN A 412 -28.73 24.47 -17.10
N ILE A 413 -28.53 25.75 -17.46
CA ILE A 413 -29.19 26.89 -16.79
C ILE A 413 -30.72 26.78 -16.81
N ASN A 414 -31.30 26.18 -17.85
CA ASN A 414 -32.75 25.97 -17.94
C ASN A 414 -33.26 25.04 -16.84
N GLU A 415 -32.51 23.99 -16.48
CA GLU A 415 -32.89 23.12 -15.35
C GLU A 415 -32.84 23.88 -14.02
N ILE A 416 -31.87 24.79 -13.85
CA ILE A 416 -31.79 25.65 -12.67
C ILE A 416 -33.02 26.59 -12.62
N LYS A 417 -33.37 27.24 -13.73
CA LYS A 417 -34.55 28.11 -13.82
C LYS A 417 -35.83 27.38 -13.46
N ASP A 418 -36.08 26.24 -14.08
CA ASP A 418 -37.28 25.45 -13.85
C ASP A 418 -37.41 25.07 -12.38
N LYS A 419 -36.30 24.65 -11.77
CA LYS A 419 -36.29 24.29 -10.35
C LYS A 419 -36.52 25.51 -9.45
N VAL A 420 -35.87 26.64 -9.71
CA VAL A 420 -36.06 27.87 -8.95
C VAL A 420 -37.51 28.35 -9.04
N LEU A 421 -38.08 28.40 -10.24
CA LEU A 421 -39.47 28.84 -10.46
C LEU A 421 -40.49 27.90 -9.82
N SER A 422 -40.17 26.61 -9.68
CA SER A 422 -41.05 25.65 -8.97
C SER A 422 -41.04 25.84 -7.45
N GLU A 423 -39.95 26.35 -6.88
CA GLU A 423 -39.76 26.49 -5.42
C GLU A 423 -39.98 27.92 -4.94
N HIS A 424 -39.91 28.91 -5.83
CA HIS A 424 -40.00 30.32 -5.49
C HIS A 424 -40.94 31.07 -6.46
N ASN A 425 -42.01 31.64 -5.89
CA ASN A 425 -43.08 32.29 -6.65
C ASN A 425 -42.76 33.72 -7.11
N SER A 426 -41.61 34.30 -6.73
CA SER A 426 -41.26 35.67 -7.12
C SER A 426 -40.72 35.74 -8.54
N THR A 427 -40.92 36.89 -9.18
CA THR A 427 -40.34 37.19 -10.49
C THR A 427 -38.82 37.29 -10.40
N VAL A 428 -38.12 36.19 -10.70
CA VAL A 428 -36.66 36.15 -10.76
C VAL A 428 -36.20 36.55 -12.17
N GLN A 429 -35.27 37.52 -12.24
CA GLN A 429 -34.58 37.83 -13.49
C GLN A 429 -33.40 36.89 -13.70
N PHE A 430 -33.38 36.22 -14.85
CA PHE A 430 -32.29 35.35 -15.26
C PHE A 430 -31.53 35.94 -16.44
N ILE A 431 -30.21 35.81 -16.40
CA ILE A 431 -29.30 36.09 -17.50
C ILE A 431 -28.79 34.75 -18.01
N ASP A 432 -29.11 34.40 -19.26
CA ASP A 432 -28.83 33.07 -19.80
C ASP A 432 -27.38 32.95 -20.25
N GLU A 433 -26.95 33.93 -21.02
CA GLU A 433 -25.59 34.01 -21.54
C GLU A 433 -24.74 34.91 -20.64
N PRO A 434 -23.65 34.38 -20.05
CA PRO A 434 -22.73 35.21 -19.29
C PRO A 434 -21.95 36.14 -20.22
N LYS A 435 -21.60 37.33 -19.73
CA LYS A 435 -20.85 38.31 -20.54
C LYS A 435 -19.43 37.83 -20.78
N ALA A 436 -18.79 37.27 -19.76
CA ALA A 436 -17.46 36.66 -19.81
C ALA A 436 -16.43 37.53 -20.56
N ILE A 437 -16.41 38.84 -20.28
CA ILE A 437 -15.73 39.85 -21.09
C ILE A 437 -14.23 39.53 -21.24
N GLN A 438 -13.54 39.36 -20.11
CA GLN A 438 -12.10 39.07 -20.08
C GLN A 438 -11.75 37.75 -20.79
N TYR A 439 -12.57 36.73 -20.62
CA TYR A 439 -12.37 35.42 -21.26
C TYR A 439 -12.55 35.50 -22.78
N ARG A 440 -13.62 36.14 -23.25
CA ARG A 440 -13.88 36.33 -24.69
C ARG A 440 -12.81 37.19 -25.36
N GLU A 441 -12.33 38.23 -24.69
CA GLU A 441 -11.18 39.02 -25.17
C GLU A 441 -9.89 38.18 -25.22
N THR A 442 -9.65 37.32 -24.22
CA THR A 442 -8.49 36.42 -24.24
C THR A 442 -8.53 35.45 -25.43
N LEU A 443 -9.71 34.89 -25.74
CA LEU A 443 -9.91 34.05 -26.94
C LEU A 443 -9.68 34.84 -28.23
N ARG A 444 -10.15 36.10 -28.29
CA ARG A 444 -9.92 36.98 -29.43
C ARG A 444 -8.43 37.28 -29.63
N LEU A 445 -7.69 37.53 -28.55
CA LEU A 445 -6.25 37.77 -28.60
C LEU A 445 -5.43 36.53 -28.95
N THR A 446 -5.94 35.33 -28.65
CA THR A 446 -5.27 34.06 -28.97
C THR A 446 -5.54 33.58 -30.40
N SER A 447 -6.63 34.06 -31.01
CA SER A 447 -7.01 33.74 -32.40
C SER A 447 -6.43 34.70 -33.45
N LEU A 448 -5.71 35.73 -32.99
CA LEU A 448 -4.82 36.60 -33.78
C LEU A 448 -3.42 35.99 -33.82
#